data_AF-A0A9D6U566-F1
#
_entry.id   AF-A0A9D6U566-F1
#
_cell.length_a   1.000
_cell.length_b   1.000
_cell.length_c   1.000
_cell.angle_alpha   90.00
_cell.angle_beta   90.00
_cell.angle_gamma   90.00
#
_symmetry.space_group_name_H-M   'P 1'
#
loop_
_entity.id
_entity.type
_entity.pdbx_description
1 polymer ?
#
loop_
_entity_poly.entity_id
_entity_poly.type
_entity_poly.pdbx_seq_one_letter_code
_entity_poly.pdbx_strand_id
1 'polypeptide(L)'
;MKQRLANYTQLIKMRLSLLVVFSAAMSYLWATNRHVDALTIWMLSIGGFFITGSSNILNQVIERKSDMLMKRTALRPLPDSRM
;
A
#
# COMPACT_ATOMS: atom_id res chain seq x y z
N MET A 1 3.53 -19.33 9.11
CA MET A 1 4.16 -17.99 8.93
C MET A 1 4.08 -17.46 7.50
N LYS A 2 4.50 -18.21 6.47
CA LYS A 2 4.51 -17.75 5.06
C LYS A 2 3.15 -17.24 4.56
N GLN A 3 2.04 -17.92 4.88
CA GLN A 3 0.69 -17.47 4.51
C GLN A 3 0.28 -16.13 5.14
N ARG A 4 0.66 -15.87 6.39
CA ARG A 4 0.35 -14.59 7.05
C ARG A 4 1.06 -13.43 6.34
N LEU A 5 2.34 -13.60 6.02
CA LEU A 5 3.11 -12.61 5.24
C LEU A 5 2.48 -12.35 3.87
N ALA A 6 2.09 -13.42 3.15
CA ALA A 6 1.43 -13.30 1.85
C ALA A 6 0.09 -12.56 1.91
N ASN A 7 -0.70 -12.80 2.97
CA ASN A 7 -1.95 -12.07 3.18
C ASN A 7 -1.68 -10.59 3.50
N TYR A 8 -0.65 -10.25 4.30
CA TYR A 8 -0.31 -8.85 4.57
C TYR A 8 0.14 -8.09 3.31
N THR A 9 0.96 -8.72 2.46
CA THR A 9 1.39 -8.10 1.20
C THR A 9 0.23 -7.89 0.22
N GLN A 10 -0.77 -8.77 0.26
CA GLN A 10 -2.01 -8.62 -0.50
C GLN A 10 -2.87 -7.46 0.04
N LEU A 11 -3.02 -7.33 1.36
CA LEU A 11 -3.79 -6.26 2.00
C LEU A 11 -3.20 -4.87 1.72
N ILE A 12 -1.89 -4.73 1.87
CA ILE A 12 -1.17 -3.47 1.61
C ILE A 12 -1.17 -3.13 0.11
N LYS A 13 -1.44 -4.11 -0.77
CA LYS A 13 -1.22 -4.02 -2.22
C LYS A 13 0.21 -3.58 -2.52
N MET A 14 1.19 -4.36 -2.07
CA MET A 14 2.62 -4.03 -2.09
C MET A 14 3.11 -3.41 -3.41
N ARG A 15 2.72 -3.99 -4.56
CA ARG A 15 3.08 -3.48 -5.89
C ARG A 15 2.59 -2.05 -6.13
N LEU A 16 1.35 -1.76 -5.76
CA LEU A 16 0.75 -0.44 -5.94
C LEU A 16 1.39 0.58 -5.01
N SER A 17 1.56 0.25 -3.73
CA SER A 17 2.21 1.14 -2.75
C SER A 17 3.65 1.49 -3.17
N LEU A 18 4.42 0.53 -3.68
CA LEU A 18 5.77 0.76 -4.18
C LEU A 18 5.78 1.69 -5.40
N LEU A 19 4.86 1.53 -6.34
CA LEU A 19 4.75 2.42 -7.50
C LEU A 19 4.44 3.87 -7.10
N VAL A 20 3.55 4.06 -6.13
CA VAL A 20 3.22 5.39 -5.61
C VAL A 20 4.43 6.04 -4.95
N VAL A 21 5.11 5.32 -4.05
CA VAL A 21 6.33 5.81 -3.40
C VAL A 21 7.43 6.14 -4.42
N PHE A 22 7.61 5.28 -5.41
CA PHE A 22 8.58 5.50 -6.48
C PHE A 22 8.26 6.77 -7.29
N SER A 23 7.01 6.97 -7.69
CA SER A 23 6.61 8.19 -8.39
C SER A 23 6.84 9.44 -7.55
N ALA A 24 6.51 9.41 -6.26
CA ALA A 24 6.72 10.53 -5.36
C ALA A 24 8.21 10.84 -5.14
N ALA A 25 9.05 9.82 -5.00
CA ALA A 25 10.50 9.98 -4.88
C ALA A 25 11.11 10.57 -6.16
N MET A 26 10.68 10.10 -7.34
CA MET A 26 11.12 10.67 -8.63
C MET A 26 10.66 12.12 -8.79
N SER A 27 9.42 12.45 -8.41
CA SER A 27 8.94 13.83 -8.42
C SER A 27 9.73 14.74 -7.49
N TYR A 28 10.13 14.25 -6.31
CA TYR A 28 10.97 15.01 -5.39
C TYR A 28 12.36 15.27 -5.99
N LEU A 29 12.99 14.24 -6.58
CA LEU A 29 14.28 14.39 -7.25
C LEU A 29 14.22 15.38 -8.41
N TRP A 30 13.14 15.33 -9.20
CA TRP A 30 12.91 16.26 -10.30
C TRP A 30 12.69 17.70 -9.84
N ALA A 31 11.92 17.89 -8.76
CA ALA A 31 11.62 19.22 -8.23
C ALA A 31 12.85 19.89 -7.58
N THR A 32 13.83 19.10 -7.16
CA THR A 32 14.95 19.57 -6.36
C THR A 32 16.17 19.86 -7.24
N ASN A 33 16.29 21.10 -7.72
CA ASN A 33 17.28 21.50 -8.72
C ASN A 33 18.76 21.53 -8.27
N ARG A 34 19.08 21.47 -6.96
CA ARG A 34 20.47 21.60 -6.47
C ARG A 34 20.85 20.78 -5.24
N HIS A 35 19.93 20.56 -4.29
CA HIS A 35 20.25 19.91 -3.01
C HIS A 35 19.22 18.86 -2.64
N VAL A 36 19.53 17.60 -2.95
CA VAL A 36 18.72 16.46 -2.53
C VAL A 36 18.99 16.19 -1.05
N ASP A 37 17.97 16.35 -0.21
CA ASP A 37 18.06 15.95 1.19
C ASP A 37 17.68 14.46 1.33
N ALA A 38 18.66 13.66 1.73
CA ALA A 38 18.48 12.23 1.93
C ALA A 38 17.46 11.94 3.05
N LEU A 39 17.39 12.78 4.10
CA LEU A 39 16.43 12.60 5.18
C LEU A 39 15.00 12.78 4.65
N THR A 40 14.76 13.83 3.87
CA THR A 40 13.47 14.11 3.25
C THR A 40 13.02 12.96 2.33
N ILE A 41 13.91 12.40 1.49
CA ILE A 41 13.58 11.24 0.65
C ILE A 41 13.21 10.02 1.50
N TRP A 42 13.96 9.76 2.56
CA TRP A 42 13.67 8.64 3.47
C TRP A 42 12.32 8.80 4.16
N MET A 43 12.04 9.99 4.69
CA MET A 43 10.76 10.29 5.34
C MET A 43 9.59 10.21 4.36
N LEU A 44 9.76 10.73 3.14
CA LEU A 44 8.76 10.66 2.07
C LEU A 44 8.50 9.20 1.66
N SER A 45 9.54 8.39 1.55
CA SER A 45 9.41 6.99 1.16
C SER A 45 8.69 6.17 2.22
N ILE A 46 9.10 6.31 3.49
CA ILE A 46 8.51 5.58 4.61
C ILE A 46 7.07 6.07 4.87
N GLY A 47 6.87 7.38 4.93
CA GLY A 47 5.55 7.98 5.13
C GLY A 47 4.58 7.66 4.00
N GLY A 48 5.02 7.79 2.75
CA GLY A 48 4.23 7.43 1.57
C GLY A 48 3.85 5.95 1.55
N PHE A 49 4.76 5.06 1.94
CA PHE A 49 4.46 3.64 2.04
C PHE A 49 3.39 3.35 3.10
N PHE A 50 3.50 3.93 4.29
CA PHE A 50 2.52 3.71 5.36
C PHE A 50 1.15 4.32 5.06
N ILE A 51 1.10 5.54 4.49
CA ILE A 51 -0.17 6.20 4.12
C ILE A 51 -0.89 5.39 3.05
N THR A 52 -0.19 4.98 1.99
CA THR A 52 -0.80 4.19 0.90
C THR A 52 -1.24 2.81 1.36
N GLY A 53 -0.42 2.13 2.16
CA GLY A 53 -0.76 0.84 2.76
C GLY A 53 -1.98 0.93 3.67
N SER A 54 -2.02 1.93 4.56
CA SER A 54 -3.15 2.18 5.45
C SER A 54 -4.44 2.44 4.66
N SER A 55 -4.40 3.31 3.64
CA SER A 55 -5.55 3.59 2.77
C SER A 55 -6.06 2.33 2.06
N ASN A 56 -5.17 1.50 1.52
CA ASN A 56 -5.54 0.23 0.87
C ASN A 56 -6.19 -0.77 1.82
N ILE A 57 -5.73 -0.83 3.07
CA ILE A 57 -6.30 -1.69 4.11
C ILE A 57 -7.66 -1.16 4.55
N LEU A 58 -7.76 0.14 4.85
CA LEU A 58 -8.99 0.81 5.26
C LEU A 58 -10.11 0.59 4.24
N ASN A 59 -9.80 0.74 2.94
CA ASN A 59 -10.76 0.48 1.87
C ASN A 59 -11.30 -0.95 1.95
N GLN A 60 -10.43 -1.95 2.16
CA GLN A 60 -10.87 -3.35 2.27
C GLN A 60 -11.63 -3.66 3.57
N VAL A 61 -11.34 -2.94 4.66
CA VAL A 61 -12.10 -3.06 5.92
C VAL A 61 -13.52 -2.52 5.75
N ILE A 62 -13.67 -1.36 5.12
CA ILE A 62 -14.98 -0.75 4.83
C ILE A 62 -15.77 -1.64 3.84
N GLU A 63 -15.10 -2.15 2.81
CA GLU A 63 -15.71 -2.99 1.76
C GLU A 63 -15.97 -4.44 2.20
N ARG A 64 -15.58 -4.86 3.41
CA ARG A 64 -15.58 -6.28 3.83
C ARG A 64 -16.88 -7.03 3.48
N LYS A 65 -18.05 -6.46 3.77
CA LYS A 65 -19.35 -7.10 3.51
C LYS A 65 -19.72 -7.13 2.02
N SER A 66 -19.37 -6.07 1.28
CA SER A 66 -19.66 -5.98 -0.15
C SER A 66 -18.73 -6.89 -0.96
N ASP A 67 -17.45 -6.94 -0.57
CA ASP A 67 -16.46 -7.80 -1.20
C ASP A 67 -16.86 -9.28 -1.13
N MET A 68 -17.49 -9.73 -0.04
CA MET A 68 -18.02 -11.10 0.08
C MET A 68 -19.06 -11.47 -1.00
N LEU A 69 -19.77 -10.48 -1.56
CA LEU A 69 -20.81 -10.69 -2.57
C LEU A 69 -20.29 -10.64 -4.01
N MET A 70 -19.01 -10.30 -4.21
CA MET A 70 -18.42 -10.08 -5.54
C MET A 70 -17.48 -11.23 -5.95
N LYS A 71 -17.71 -11.83 -7.14
CA LYS A 71 -16.85 -12.90 -7.68
C LYS A 71 -15.34 -12.57 -7.70
N ARG A 72 -14.98 -11.30 -7.93
CA ARG A 72 -13.57 -10.86 -8.02
C ARG A 72 -12.90 -10.67 -6.67
N THR A 73 -13.65 -10.29 -5.62
CA THR A 73 -13.07 -9.81 -4.35
C THR A 73 -13.49 -10.63 -3.13
N ALA A 74 -14.43 -11.56 -3.28
CA ALA A 74 -14.85 -12.48 -2.22
C ALA A 74 -13.70 -13.30 -1.64
N LEU A 75 -12.68 -13.60 -2.45
CA LEU A 75 -11.48 -14.35 -2.05
C LEU A 75 -10.36 -13.46 -1.46
N ARG A 76 -10.60 -12.18 -1.15
CA ARG A 76 -9.62 -11.34 -0.44
C ARG A 76 -9.47 -11.81 1.02
N PRO A 77 -8.35 -11.49 1.71
CA PRO A 77 -8.08 -12.04 3.04
C PRO A 77 -9.14 -11.70 4.11
N LEU A 78 -9.70 -10.48 4.07
CA LEU A 78 -10.72 -9.98 5.02
C LEU A 78 -12.13 -10.59 4.82
N PRO A 79 -12.68 -10.69 3.59
CA PRO A 79 -13.95 -11.36 3.35
C PRO A 79 -13.86 -12.89 3.46
N ASP A 80 -12.73 -13.50 3.09
CA ASP A 80 -12.53 -14.96 3.13
C ASP A 80 -12.06 -15.48 4.50
N SER A 81 -12.08 -14.64 5.54
CA SER A 81 -11.71 -15.02 6.93
C SER A 81 -10.31 -15.64 7.07
N ARG A 82 -9.39 -15.36 6.13
CA ARG A 82 -7.98 -15.78 6.21
C ARG A 82 -7.15 -14.86 7.11
N MET A 83 -7.82 -13.85 7.67
CA MET A 83 -7.35 -12.87 8.64
C MET A 83 -8.47 -12.48 9.59
#